data_AF-A0AAJ2TQT8-F1
#
_entry.id   AF-A0AAJ2TQT8-F1
#
_cell.length_a   1.000
_cell.length_b   1.000
_cell.length_c   1.000
_cell.angle_alpha   90.00
_cell.angle_beta   90.00
_cell.angle_gamma   90.00
#
_symmetry.space_group_name_H-M   'P 1'
#
loop_
_entity.id
_entity.type
_entity.pdbx_description
1 polymer ?
#
loop_
_entity_poly.entity_id
_entity_poly.type
_entity_poly.pdbx_seq_one_letter_code
_entity_poly.pdbx_strand_id
1 'polypeptide(L)'
;MSFLLTAAEPGRRAALAMLVSILFCYGLAAVGLMGWPVQVAFGAVVLSALLALPAVRDLRTAPLVLAVLVLVLIALGSPSDGWDPRSIWLFHAKRIYLEGTLYAQLDDYAPWSHNDYPALVPLLMACAAGLAGHWNELLPKAVAPLLLLPALLLIVPSFRWRWCGVLFAVLLLRLGRDMLINGYMDPLVAVYAVAAVATAMRHRMSGEHGGGRELVAFTLLVAVLSMLKNEGAVLAALLTAVVLGEGVLRERRLGWRILLAAVVALLPLPAWKLAVGQAGVGNDLAGSDMKAQLLARLGSEGGTLPIVGRLLLDVWVLVPLLVLAVLWRPVLRVPAASAAALVALAYAAVLFLVYLGTPHDLDWHLRTSVDRVRMPVTLLLGFAVLLALEHRVAAKMPRTR
;
A
#
# COMPACT_ATOMS: atom_id res chain seq x y z
N MET A 1 28.45 0.73 16.04
CA MET A 1 27.98 2.14 16.03
C MET A 1 26.92 2.27 17.11
N SER A 2 27.16 3.15 18.08
CA SER A 2 26.30 3.41 19.25
C SER A 2 24.87 3.74 18.82
N PHE A 3 23.90 2.94 19.30
CA PHE A 3 22.46 3.15 19.17
C PHE A 3 22.02 4.26 20.14
N LEU A 4 22.35 5.51 19.83
CA LEU A 4 21.54 6.61 20.35
C LEU A 4 20.13 6.39 19.81
N LEU A 5 19.13 6.39 20.69
CA LEU A 5 17.70 6.35 20.34
C LEU A 5 17.40 7.51 19.39
N THR A 6 17.57 7.29 18.10
CA THR A 6 17.27 8.29 17.07
C THR A 6 15.78 8.63 17.19
N ALA A 7 15.41 9.91 17.08
CA ALA A 7 14.02 10.35 17.20
C ALA A 7 13.02 9.62 16.24
N ALA A 8 13.52 8.84 15.29
CA ALA A 8 12.76 7.88 14.49
C ALA A 8 12.12 6.71 15.29
N GLU A 9 12.70 6.28 16.41
CA GLU A 9 12.21 5.11 17.16
C GLU A 9 10.82 5.33 17.80
N PRO A 10 10.55 6.48 18.46
CA PRO A 10 9.19 6.86 18.87
C PRO A 10 8.20 6.83 17.69
N GLY A 11 8.59 7.38 16.54
CA GLY A 11 7.76 7.36 15.33
C GLY A 11 7.41 5.96 14.85
N ARG A 12 8.37 5.02 14.91
CA ARG A 12 8.10 3.62 14.55
C ARG A 12 7.16 2.93 15.52
N ARG A 13 7.28 3.19 16.82
CA ARG A 13 6.35 2.64 17.83
C ARG A 13 4.94 3.18 17.61
N ALA A 14 4.84 4.47 17.35
CA ALA A 14 3.57 5.13 17.00
C ALA A 14 2.97 4.54 15.71
N ALA A 15 3.78 4.28 14.68
CA ALA A 15 3.34 3.62 13.45
C ALA A 15 2.77 2.22 13.70
N LEU A 16 3.43 1.41 14.54
CA LEU A 16 2.93 0.08 14.92
C LEU A 16 1.63 0.16 15.73
N ALA A 17 1.57 1.07 16.70
CA ALA A 17 0.35 1.31 17.48
C ALA A 17 -0.81 1.71 16.56
N MET A 18 -0.55 2.61 15.59
CA MET A 18 -1.53 3.04 14.61
C MET A 18 -2.05 1.86 13.75
N LEU A 19 -1.17 1.00 13.25
CA LEU A 19 -1.58 -0.19 12.48
C LEU A 19 -2.38 -1.19 13.32
N VAL A 20 -1.99 -1.42 14.58
CA VAL A 20 -2.77 -2.25 15.51
C VAL A 20 -4.15 -1.65 15.74
N SER A 21 -4.25 -0.34 16.00
CA SER A 21 -5.52 0.35 16.20
C SER A 21 -6.41 0.32 14.94
N ILE A 22 -5.84 0.42 13.75
CA ILE A 22 -6.57 0.28 12.46
C ILE A 22 -7.21 -1.10 12.36
N LEU A 23 -6.43 -2.17 12.56
CA LEU A 23 -6.93 -3.54 12.45
C LEU A 23 -7.88 -3.91 13.60
N PHE A 24 -7.64 -3.36 14.79
CA PHE A 24 -8.54 -3.54 15.93
C PHE A 24 -9.89 -2.86 15.69
N CYS A 25 -9.89 -1.64 15.15
CA CYS A 25 -11.09 -0.92 14.72
C CYS A 25 -11.90 -1.76 13.73
N TYR A 26 -11.23 -2.31 12.70
CA TYR A 26 -11.86 -3.22 11.75
C TYR A 26 -12.40 -4.50 12.40
N GLY A 27 -11.62 -5.12 13.28
CA GLY A 27 -12.02 -6.35 13.98
C GLY A 27 -13.29 -6.18 14.80
N LEU A 28 -13.41 -5.06 15.53
CA LEU A 28 -14.63 -4.71 16.27
C LEU A 28 -15.85 -4.59 15.34
N ALA A 29 -15.70 -3.82 14.26
CA ALA A 29 -16.76 -3.63 13.27
C ALA A 29 -17.17 -4.93 12.57
N ALA A 30 -16.20 -5.80 12.27
CA ALA A 30 -16.44 -7.08 11.61
C ALA A 30 -17.24 -8.06 12.48
N VAL A 31 -17.12 -7.99 13.81
CA VAL A 31 -17.94 -8.79 14.74
C VAL A 31 -19.26 -8.11 15.12
N GLY A 32 -19.63 -7.02 14.43
CA GLY A 32 -20.90 -6.32 14.62
C GLY A 32 -20.90 -5.26 15.72
N LEU A 33 -19.75 -4.99 16.37
CA LEU A 33 -19.65 -3.87 17.30
C LEU A 33 -19.48 -2.58 16.52
N MET A 34 -20.40 -1.64 16.70
CA MET A 34 -20.37 -0.31 16.06
C MET A 34 -20.63 0.79 17.10
N GLY A 35 -20.49 2.06 16.70
CA GLY A 35 -20.62 3.19 17.61
C GLY A 35 -19.40 3.39 18.50
N TRP A 36 -19.61 3.67 19.80
CA TRP A 36 -18.53 4.13 20.70
C TRP A 36 -17.29 3.22 20.78
N PRO A 37 -17.37 1.87 20.75
CA PRO A 37 -16.15 1.03 20.84
C PRO A 37 -15.22 1.24 19.65
N VAL A 38 -15.80 1.29 18.44
CA VAL A 38 -15.08 1.53 17.20
C VAL A 38 -14.54 2.96 17.17
N GLN A 39 -15.30 3.93 17.67
CA GLN A 39 -14.83 5.32 17.79
C GLN A 39 -13.64 5.48 18.74
N VAL A 40 -13.62 4.77 19.87
CA VAL A 40 -12.46 4.75 20.78
C VAL A 40 -11.24 4.12 20.09
N ALA A 41 -11.42 3.00 19.38
CA ALA A 41 -10.36 2.39 18.60
C ALA A 41 -9.81 3.32 17.51
N PHE A 42 -10.68 4.05 16.81
CA PHE A 42 -10.29 5.07 15.85
C PHE A 42 -9.61 6.27 16.51
N GLY A 43 -10.06 6.71 17.68
CA GLY A 43 -9.38 7.72 18.50
C GLY A 43 -7.94 7.33 18.83
N ALA A 44 -7.68 6.03 19.06
CA ALA A 44 -6.32 5.52 19.24
C ALA A 44 -5.46 5.58 17.96
N VAL A 45 -6.06 5.47 16.77
CA VAL A 45 -5.38 5.73 15.48
C VAL A 45 -4.92 7.18 15.42
N VAL A 46 -5.82 8.13 15.70
CA VAL A 46 -5.53 9.58 15.68
C VAL A 46 -4.47 9.92 16.73
N LEU A 47 -4.61 9.42 17.96
CA LEU A 47 -3.62 9.62 19.02
C LEU A 47 -2.24 9.06 18.62
N SER A 48 -2.19 7.86 18.03
CA SER A 48 -0.94 7.27 17.54
C SER A 48 -0.30 8.14 16.45
N ALA A 49 -1.09 8.72 15.55
CA ALA A 49 -0.58 9.65 14.56
C ALA A 49 0.02 10.93 15.20
N LEU A 50 -0.64 11.48 16.23
CA LEU A 50 -0.10 12.62 16.99
C LEU A 50 1.19 12.26 17.73
N LEU A 51 1.26 11.06 18.32
CA LEU A 51 2.47 10.55 18.98
C LEU A 51 3.63 10.28 18.01
N ALA A 52 3.35 10.21 16.70
CA ALA A 52 4.39 10.10 15.69
C ALA A 52 5.04 11.45 15.32
N LEU A 53 4.41 12.59 15.63
CA LEU A 53 4.91 13.92 15.27
C LEU A 53 6.32 14.24 15.77
N PRO A 54 6.75 13.83 16.99
CA PRO A 54 8.13 14.01 17.44
C PRO A 54 9.18 13.38 16.52
N ALA A 55 8.80 12.44 15.65
CA ALA A 55 9.69 11.88 14.63
C ALA A 55 10.18 12.93 13.63
N VAL A 56 9.53 14.10 13.50
CA VAL A 56 10.03 15.21 12.68
C VAL A 56 11.42 15.72 13.12
N ARG A 57 11.85 15.39 14.34
CA ARG A 57 13.19 15.73 14.84
C ARG A 57 14.32 14.92 14.17
N ASP A 58 14.03 13.77 13.56
CA ASP A 58 14.99 13.05 12.72
C ASP A 58 14.86 13.52 11.27
N LEU A 59 15.95 14.03 10.69
CA LEU A 59 15.98 14.60 9.34
C LEU A 59 15.68 13.57 8.24
N ARG A 60 15.74 12.26 8.54
CA ARG A 60 15.36 11.21 7.59
C ARG A 60 13.84 10.99 7.54
N THR A 61 13.15 11.18 8.66
CA THR A 61 11.69 11.04 8.79
C THR A 61 10.97 12.34 8.49
N ALA A 62 11.58 13.50 8.80
CA ALA A 62 10.95 14.82 8.71
C ALA A 62 10.28 15.10 7.35
N PRO A 63 10.90 14.86 6.18
CA PRO A 63 10.27 15.16 4.89
C PRO A 63 8.96 14.42 4.67
N LEU A 64 8.88 13.16 5.12
CA LEU A 64 7.72 12.30 4.95
C LEU A 64 6.59 12.66 5.93
N VAL A 65 6.93 12.93 7.19
CA VAL A 65 5.96 13.37 8.20
C VAL A 65 5.37 14.73 7.80
N LEU A 66 6.21 15.68 7.39
CA LEU A 66 5.74 16.99 6.93
C LEU A 66 4.89 16.89 5.66
N ALA A 67 5.26 16.03 4.71
CA ALA A 67 4.44 15.77 3.53
C ALA A 67 3.04 15.28 3.91
N VAL A 68 2.94 14.28 4.80
CA VAL A 68 1.64 13.80 5.30
C VAL A 68 0.83 14.91 5.95
N LEU A 69 1.44 15.70 6.84
CA LEU A 69 0.76 16.82 7.51
C LEU A 69 0.19 17.81 6.50
N VAL A 70 0.97 18.21 5.51
CA VAL A 70 0.53 19.12 4.44
C VAL A 70 -0.60 18.49 3.63
N LEU A 71 -0.50 17.21 3.27
CA LEU A 71 -1.55 16.51 2.52
C LEU A 71 -2.86 16.42 3.31
N VAL A 72 -2.80 16.13 4.61
CA VAL A 72 -3.98 16.12 5.50
C VAL A 72 -4.62 17.51 5.55
N LEU A 73 -3.82 18.57 5.72
CA LEU A 73 -4.34 19.95 5.74
C LEU A 73 -5.01 20.34 4.41
N ILE A 74 -4.41 19.98 3.27
CA ILE A 74 -5.00 20.24 1.95
C ILE A 74 -6.28 19.42 1.75
N ALA A 75 -6.30 18.15 2.16
CA ALA A 75 -7.47 17.29 2.04
C ALA A 75 -8.68 17.83 2.83
N LEU A 76 -8.43 18.48 3.98
CA LEU A 76 -9.47 19.15 4.76
C LEU A 76 -10.01 20.44 4.10
N GLY A 77 -9.29 21.02 3.14
CA GLY A 77 -9.63 22.29 2.51
C GLY A 77 -10.48 22.19 1.23
N SER A 78 -10.76 20.98 0.74
CA SER A 78 -11.49 20.77 -0.52
C SER A 78 -12.38 19.52 -0.46
N PRO A 79 -13.53 19.48 -1.13
CA PRO A 79 -14.31 18.26 -1.29
C PRO A 79 -13.58 17.24 -2.18
N SER A 80 -14.12 16.04 -2.31
CA SER A 80 -13.64 15.08 -3.30
C SER A 80 -14.37 15.26 -4.64
N ASP A 81 -13.60 15.36 -5.73
CA ASP A 81 -14.12 15.46 -7.10
C ASP A 81 -13.75 14.24 -7.97
N GLY A 82 -12.83 13.39 -7.51
CA GLY A 82 -12.47 12.15 -8.18
C GLY A 82 -13.63 11.16 -8.22
N TRP A 83 -13.74 10.40 -9.30
CA TRP A 83 -14.79 9.39 -9.42
C TRP A 83 -14.63 8.29 -8.36
N ASP A 84 -13.52 7.54 -8.31
CA ASP A 84 -13.34 6.45 -7.33
C ASP A 84 -13.54 6.92 -5.88
N PRO A 85 -12.93 8.02 -5.42
CA PRO A 85 -13.12 8.49 -4.04
C PRO A 85 -14.56 8.84 -3.71
N ARG A 86 -15.28 9.52 -4.60
CA ARG A 86 -16.68 9.89 -4.35
C ARG A 86 -17.61 8.67 -4.45
N SER A 87 -17.42 7.85 -5.48
CA SER A 87 -18.35 6.79 -5.90
C SER A 87 -18.10 5.45 -5.22
N ILE A 88 -16.90 5.19 -4.71
CA ILE A 88 -16.55 3.94 -4.00
C ILE A 88 -16.28 4.28 -2.54
N TRP A 89 -15.22 5.04 -2.27
CA TRP A 89 -14.63 5.12 -0.93
C TRP A 89 -15.48 5.93 0.05
N LEU A 90 -15.82 7.18 -0.29
CA LEU A 90 -16.66 8.05 0.52
C LEU A 90 -18.13 7.63 0.49
N PHE A 91 -18.60 7.08 -0.64
CA PHE A 91 -19.94 6.52 -0.73
C PHE A 91 -20.15 5.40 0.30
N HIS A 92 -19.28 4.37 0.29
CA HIS A 92 -19.37 3.27 1.25
C HIS A 92 -19.12 3.74 2.69
N ALA A 93 -18.23 4.70 2.91
CA ALA A 93 -18.04 5.31 4.23
C ALA A 93 -19.32 5.97 4.75
N LYS A 94 -20.05 6.68 3.87
CA LYS A 94 -21.33 7.33 4.21
C LYS A 94 -22.39 6.31 4.55
N ARG A 95 -22.44 5.19 3.82
CA ARG A 95 -23.33 4.07 4.13
C ARG A 95 -23.03 3.47 5.49
N ILE A 96 -21.77 3.14 5.78
CA ILE A 96 -21.35 2.62 7.09
C ILE A 96 -21.72 3.59 8.21
N TYR A 97 -21.53 4.90 7.99
CA TYR A 97 -21.88 5.95 8.95
C TYR A 97 -23.39 6.02 9.24
N LEU A 98 -24.23 5.96 8.19
CA LEU A 98 -25.69 6.09 8.31
C LEU A 98 -26.36 4.80 8.81
N GLU A 99 -25.91 3.65 8.33
CA GLU A 99 -26.52 2.34 8.60
C GLU A 99 -25.92 1.66 9.84
N GLY A 100 -24.78 2.15 10.33
CA GLY A 100 -24.18 1.67 11.58
C GLY A 100 -23.69 0.23 11.50
N THR A 101 -23.21 -0.23 10.34
CA THR A 101 -22.67 -1.57 10.11
C THR A 101 -21.53 -1.56 9.09
N LEU A 102 -20.51 -2.40 9.31
CA LEU A 102 -19.41 -2.60 8.35
C LEU A 102 -19.90 -3.13 7.00
N TYR A 103 -20.97 -3.94 7.03
CA TYR A 103 -21.47 -4.68 5.88
C TYR A 103 -22.52 -3.91 5.07
N ALA A 104 -22.65 -2.60 5.29
CA ALA A 104 -23.65 -1.75 4.64
C ALA A 104 -23.64 -1.87 3.11
N GLN A 105 -22.47 -2.04 2.50
CA GLN A 105 -22.32 -2.17 1.04
C GLN A 105 -22.72 -3.55 0.47
N LEU A 106 -23.05 -4.54 1.31
CA LEU A 106 -23.32 -5.92 0.89
C LEU A 106 -24.81 -6.21 0.63
N ASP A 107 -25.55 -5.21 0.17
CA ASP A 107 -26.96 -5.32 -0.27
C ASP A 107 -27.12 -5.24 -1.80
N ASP A 108 -26.01 -5.14 -2.51
CA ASP A 108 -25.89 -4.96 -3.95
C ASP A 108 -26.65 -3.75 -4.54
N TYR A 109 -26.96 -2.74 -3.72
CA TYR A 109 -27.71 -1.56 -4.16
C TYR A 109 -26.99 -0.76 -5.26
N ALA A 110 -25.67 -0.66 -5.19
CA ALA A 110 -24.83 0.11 -6.11
C ALA A 110 -23.75 -0.77 -6.76
N PRO A 111 -24.10 -1.66 -7.70
CA PRO A 111 -23.16 -2.66 -8.25
C PRO A 111 -21.95 -2.03 -8.95
N TRP A 112 -22.12 -0.82 -9.50
CA TRP A 112 -21.05 -0.03 -10.12
C TRP A 112 -20.00 0.53 -9.12
N SER A 113 -20.23 0.41 -7.82
CA SER A 113 -19.38 0.98 -6.76
C SER A 113 -18.41 -0.02 -6.13
N HIS A 114 -18.21 -1.19 -6.76
CA HIS A 114 -17.33 -2.25 -6.25
C HIS A 114 -17.69 -2.71 -4.83
N ASN A 115 -18.92 -3.19 -4.65
CA ASN A 115 -19.42 -3.70 -3.37
C ASN A 115 -18.57 -4.85 -2.79
N ASP A 116 -17.75 -5.52 -3.61
CA ASP A 116 -16.87 -6.60 -3.19
C ASP A 116 -15.55 -6.12 -2.56
N TYR A 117 -15.22 -4.83 -2.66
CA TYR A 117 -13.98 -4.28 -2.13
C TYR A 117 -13.97 -4.27 -0.60
N PRO A 118 -12.83 -4.58 0.05
CA PRO A 118 -12.74 -4.54 1.51
C PRO A 118 -13.08 -3.15 2.08
N ALA A 119 -13.91 -3.14 3.13
CA ALA A 119 -14.43 -1.90 3.72
C ALA A 119 -13.53 -1.26 4.81
N LEU A 120 -12.22 -1.58 4.84
CA LEU A 120 -11.32 -1.07 5.89
C LEU A 120 -11.21 0.46 5.89
N VAL A 121 -10.88 1.06 4.74
CA VAL A 121 -10.75 2.52 4.67
C VAL A 121 -12.12 3.21 4.76
N PRO A 122 -13.18 2.75 4.09
CA PRO A 122 -14.53 3.25 4.31
C PRO A 122 -14.96 3.27 5.79
N LEU A 123 -14.65 2.22 6.56
CA LEU A 123 -14.91 2.19 8.01
C LEU A 123 -14.19 3.33 8.75
N LEU A 124 -12.89 3.52 8.48
CA LEU A 124 -12.12 4.57 9.16
C LEU A 124 -12.61 5.98 8.78
N MET A 125 -13.02 6.17 7.53
CA MET A 125 -13.67 7.41 7.07
C MET A 125 -15.00 7.65 7.78
N ALA A 126 -15.83 6.61 7.94
CA ALA A 126 -17.08 6.67 8.71
C ALA A 126 -16.81 7.00 10.19
N CYS A 127 -15.73 6.46 10.76
CA CYS A 127 -15.32 6.77 12.13
C CYS A 127 -14.95 8.25 12.28
N ALA A 128 -14.19 8.81 11.33
CA ALA A 128 -13.86 10.22 11.32
C ALA A 128 -15.10 11.12 11.27
N ALA A 129 -16.12 10.79 10.48
CA ALA A 129 -17.41 11.47 10.52
C ALA A 129 -18.09 11.36 11.89
N GLY A 130 -18.06 10.18 12.51
CA GLY A 130 -18.63 9.96 13.84
C GLY A 130 -17.95 10.78 14.95
N LEU A 131 -16.64 11.05 14.86
CA LEU A 131 -15.96 11.98 15.78
C LEU A 131 -16.48 13.42 15.64
N ALA A 132 -16.87 13.84 14.44
CA ALA A 132 -17.50 15.16 14.23
C ALA A 132 -18.98 15.19 14.64
N GLY A 133 -19.61 14.03 14.87
CA GLY A 133 -21.03 13.91 15.18
C GLY A 133 -21.97 14.12 13.98
N HIS A 134 -21.44 14.46 12.80
CA HIS A 134 -22.20 14.61 11.57
C HIS A 134 -21.36 14.22 10.34
N TRP A 135 -22.03 13.85 9.25
CA TRP A 135 -21.35 13.67 7.96
C TRP A 135 -20.92 15.02 7.38
N ASN A 136 -19.71 15.08 6.85
CA ASN A 136 -19.24 16.14 5.97
C ASN A 136 -18.29 15.53 4.92
N GLU A 137 -18.14 16.18 3.76
CA GLU A 137 -17.34 15.62 2.65
C GLU A 137 -15.82 15.86 2.80
N LEU A 138 -15.38 16.52 3.88
CA LEU A 138 -14.00 16.98 4.07
C LEU A 138 -13.21 16.09 5.04
N LEU A 139 -13.71 15.94 6.26
CA LEU A 139 -13.03 15.23 7.35
C LEU A 139 -12.85 13.74 7.07
N PRO A 140 -13.86 12.97 6.60
CA PRO A 140 -13.68 11.56 6.26
C PRO A 140 -12.57 11.35 5.23
N LYS A 141 -12.51 12.21 4.21
CA LYS A 141 -11.49 12.14 3.15
C LYS A 141 -10.06 12.28 3.68
N ALA A 142 -9.85 13.10 4.71
CA ALA A 142 -8.53 13.34 5.31
C ALA A 142 -7.91 12.09 5.97
N VAL A 143 -8.70 11.03 6.19
CA VAL A 143 -8.19 9.72 6.63
C VAL A 143 -7.23 9.12 5.60
N ALA A 144 -7.49 9.29 4.30
CA ALA A 144 -6.64 8.70 3.26
C ALA A 144 -5.17 9.18 3.34
N PRO A 145 -4.85 10.49 3.33
CA PRO A 145 -3.47 10.93 3.51
C PRO A 145 -2.91 10.61 4.90
N LEU A 146 -3.73 10.61 5.96
CA LEU A 146 -3.28 10.23 7.30
C LEU A 146 -2.73 8.79 7.34
N LEU A 147 -3.36 7.86 6.61
CA LEU A 147 -2.94 6.46 6.53
C LEU A 147 -1.60 6.24 5.81
N LEU A 148 -1.04 7.24 5.12
CA LEU A 148 0.32 7.15 4.59
C LEU A 148 1.38 7.08 5.72
N LEU A 149 1.10 7.74 6.84
CA LEU A 149 2.06 7.94 7.93
C LEU A 149 2.72 6.66 8.47
N PRO A 150 1.98 5.62 8.89
CA PRO A 150 2.59 4.44 9.49
C PRO A 150 3.50 3.70 8.51
N ALA A 151 3.08 3.55 7.25
CA ALA A 151 3.86 2.89 6.22
C ALA A 151 5.14 3.69 5.90
N LEU A 152 5.04 5.02 5.75
CA LEU A 152 6.20 5.88 5.52
C LEU A 152 7.23 5.83 6.65
N LEU A 153 6.78 5.86 7.91
CA LEU A 153 7.67 5.73 9.08
C LEU A 153 8.37 4.38 9.17
N LEU A 154 7.75 3.31 8.62
CA LEU A 154 8.34 1.98 8.55
C LEU A 154 9.25 1.78 7.32
N ILE A 155 9.17 2.64 6.31
CA ILE A 155 10.10 2.67 5.15
C ILE A 155 11.43 3.34 5.54
N VAL A 156 11.39 4.45 6.29
CA VAL A 156 12.57 5.28 6.59
C VAL A 156 13.79 4.52 7.11
N PRO A 157 13.67 3.51 7.99
CA PRO A 157 14.84 2.76 8.47
C PRO A 157 15.64 2.05 7.37
N SER A 158 15.06 1.87 6.18
CA SER A 158 15.76 1.32 5.02
C SER A 158 16.72 2.32 4.36
N PHE A 159 16.59 3.62 4.64
CA PHE A 159 17.47 4.66 4.12
C PHE A 159 18.55 5.03 5.13
N ARG A 160 19.81 5.00 4.70
CA ARG A 160 20.94 5.49 5.52
C ARG A 160 21.06 7.01 5.42
N TRP A 161 20.72 7.59 4.27
CA TRP A 161 20.87 9.00 3.94
C TRP A 161 19.54 9.74 3.92
N ARG A 162 19.49 10.93 4.53
CA ARG A 162 18.27 11.77 4.56
C ARG A 162 17.72 12.13 3.18
N TRP A 163 18.61 12.28 2.19
CA TRP A 163 18.22 12.61 0.82
C TRP A 163 17.42 11.50 0.14
N CYS A 164 17.61 10.23 0.51
CA CYS A 164 16.77 9.14 0.00
C CYS A 164 15.31 9.32 0.47
N GLY A 165 15.10 9.76 1.72
CA GLY A 165 13.77 10.11 2.24
C GLY A 165 13.14 11.28 1.49
N VAL A 166 13.91 12.34 1.19
CA VAL A 166 13.46 13.48 0.38
C VAL A 166 13.08 13.05 -1.04
N LEU A 167 13.97 12.30 -1.72
CA LEU A 167 13.72 11.83 -3.09
C LEU A 167 12.52 10.89 -3.15
N PHE A 168 12.35 10.01 -2.15
CA PHE A 168 11.17 9.16 -2.03
C PHE A 168 9.90 9.98 -1.83
N ALA A 169 9.93 11.02 -0.98
CA ALA A 169 8.80 11.94 -0.79
C ALA A 169 8.44 12.65 -2.10
N VAL A 170 9.43 13.18 -2.83
CA VAL A 170 9.23 13.84 -4.12
C VAL A 170 8.63 12.88 -5.14
N LEU A 171 9.13 11.65 -5.22
CA LEU A 171 8.58 10.63 -6.10
C LEU A 171 7.12 10.31 -5.74
N LEU A 172 6.82 10.11 -4.46
CA LEU A 172 5.46 9.86 -3.98
C LEU A 172 4.51 11.02 -4.34
N LEU A 173 4.90 12.27 -4.05
CA LEU A 173 4.10 13.45 -4.39
C LEU A 173 3.89 13.58 -5.91
N ARG A 174 4.91 13.27 -6.71
CA ARG A 174 4.85 13.37 -8.17
C ARG A 174 3.91 12.34 -8.80
N LEU A 175 3.97 11.11 -8.32
CA LEU A 175 3.13 10.00 -8.79
C LEU A 175 1.71 10.12 -8.26
N GLY A 176 1.59 10.44 -6.96
CA GLY A 176 0.33 10.53 -6.26
C GLY A 176 -0.51 11.75 -6.63
N ARG A 177 0.11 12.90 -6.98
CA ARG A 177 -0.60 14.12 -7.41
C ARG A 177 -1.82 14.43 -6.52
N ASP A 178 -2.96 14.71 -7.13
CA ASP A 178 -4.27 14.92 -6.51
C ASP A 178 -4.81 13.66 -5.81
N MET A 179 -4.46 12.45 -6.25
CA MET A 179 -4.91 11.20 -5.62
C MET A 179 -4.55 11.11 -4.13
N LEU A 180 -3.46 11.75 -3.70
CA LEU A 180 -3.01 11.79 -2.31
C LEU A 180 -3.94 12.59 -1.38
N ILE A 181 -4.70 13.54 -1.93
CA ILE A 181 -5.57 14.45 -1.16
C ILE A 181 -7.06 14.22 -1.45
N ASN A 182 -7.37 13.51 -2.54
CA ASN A 182 -8.73 13.34 -3.04
C ASN A 182 -9.42 12.08 -2.51
N GLY A 183 -8.71 11.21 -1.78
CA GLY A 183 -9.28 9.98 -1.19
C GLY A 183 -9.17 8.74 -2.07
N TYR A 184 -8.20 8.70 -3.00
CA TYR A 184 -7.87 7.48 -3.74
C TYR A 184 -7.05 6.51 -2.87
N MET A 185 -7.24 5.21 -3.08
CA MET A 185 -6.54 4.17 -2.30
C MET A 185 -5.25 3.71 -2.97
N ASP A 186 -5.04 3.99 -4.26
CA ASP A 186 -3.88 3.53 -5.04
C ASP A 186 -2.53 4.01 -4.45
N PRO A 187 -2.40 5.27 -3.96
CA PRO A 187 -1.19 5.68 -3.24
C PRO A 187 -0.94 4.89 -1.96
N LEU A 188 -2.00 4.54 -1.21
CA LEU A 188 -1.87 3.70 -0.02
C LEU A 188 -1.37 2.30 -0.40
N VAL A 189 -1.97 1.68 -1.42
CA VAL A 189 -1.54 0.36 -1.92
C VAL A 189 -0.05 0.39 -2.29
N ALA A 190 0.40 1.42 -3.01
CA ALA A 190 1.79 1.57 -3.41
C ALA A 190 2.75 1.71 -2.21
N VAL A 191 2.44 2.61 -1.26
CA VAL A 191 3.31 2.87 -0.11
C VAL A 191 3.34 1.68 0.85
N TYR A 192 2.20 1.04 1.10
CA TYR A 192 2.15 -0.16 1.95
C TYR A 192 2.90 -1.34 1.34
N ALA A 193 2.86 -1.52 0.00
CA ALA A 193 3.66 -2.54 -0.68
C ALA A 193 5.17 -2.32 -0.47
N VAL A 194 5.65 -1.09 -0.62
CA VAL A 194 7.06 -0.74 -0.34
C VAL A 194 7.42 -0.99 1.12
N ALA A 195 6.55 -0.56 2.05
CA ALA A 195 6.77 -0.75 3.48
C ALA A 195 6.85 -2.24 3.86
N ALA A 196 5.97 -3.08 3.29
CA ALA A 196 5.96 -4.52 3.54
C ALA A 196 7.23 -5.20 3.04
N VAL A 197 7.71 -4.88 1.83
CA VAL A 197 9.00 -5.39 1.32
C VAL A 197 10.15 -4.92 2.21
N ALA A 198 10.14 -3.65 2.62
CA ALA A 198 11.17 -3.07 3.48
C ALA A 198 11.27 -3.78 4.84
N THR A 199 10.14 -3.98 5.55
CA THR A 199 10.12 -4.64 6.86
C THR A 199 10.46 -6.13 6.75
N ALA A 200 9.96 -6.83 5.73
CA ALA A 200 10.26 -8.24 5.52
C ALA A 200 11.74 -8.48 5.27
N MET A 201 12.37 -7.64 4.44
CA MET A 201 13.79 -7.77 4.13
C MET A 201 14.68 -7.36 5.31
N ARG A 202 14.29 -6.34 6.09
CA ARG A 202 14.98 -6.04 7.35
C ARG A 202 14.88 -7.18 8.35
N HIS A 203 13.70 -7.83 8.48
CA HIS A 203 13.54 -9.01 9.32
C HIS A 203 14.52 -10.12 8.94
N ARG A 204 14.69 -10.40 7.65
CA ARG A 204 15.63 -11.42 7.17
C ARG A 204 17.08 -11.06 7.46
N MET A 205 17.46 -9.80 7.27
CA MET A 205 18.82 -9.32 7.55
C MET A 205 19.17 -9.31 9.06
N SER A 206 18.14 -9.32 9.91
CA SER A 206 18.26 -9.26 11.37
C SER A 206 18.64 -10.59 12.05
N GLY A 207 18.67 -11.70 11.31
CA GLY A 207 18.99 -13.04 11.84
C GLY A 207 17.94 -13.63 12.80
N GLU A 208 18.21 -14.82 13.35
CA GLU A 208 17.23 -15.63 14.09
C GLU A 208 16.70 -14.97 15.38
N HIS A 209 17.53 -14.18 16.07
CA HIS A 209 17.23 -13.60 17.38
C HIS A 209 16.83 -12.11 17.35
N GLY A 210 16.99 -11.42 16.21
CA GLY A 210 17.03 -9.96 16.15
C GLY A 210 15.97 -9.27 15.29
N GLY A 211 14.79 -9.86 15.07
CA GLY A 211 13.86 -9.39 14.03
C GLY A 211 12.36 -9.35 14.37
N GLY A 212 11.96 -9.63 15.63
CA GLY A 212 10.53 -9.79 15.98
C GLY A 212 9.67 -8.57 15.65
N ARG A 213 10.17 -7.35 15.90
CA ARG A 213 9.44 -6.12 15.59
C ARG A 213 9.20 -5.92 14.08
N GLU A 214 10.19 -6.27 13.26
CA GLU A 214 10.05 -6.16 11.79
C GLU A 214 9.06 -7.19 11.26
N LEU A 215 9.01 -8.38 11.87
CA LEU A 215 8.01 -9.39 11.54
C LEU A 215 6.60 -8.92 11.90
N VAL A 216 6.41 -8.33 13.09
CA VAL A 216 5.13 -7.72 13.49
C VAL A 216 4.74 -6.59 12.52
N ALA A 217 5.69 -5.72 12.19
CA ALA A 217 5.48 -4.64 11.22
C ALA A 217 5.02 -5.20 9.86
N PHE A 218 5.70 -6.25 9.37
CA PHE A 218 5.33 -6.95 8.16
C PHE A 218 3.91 -7.54 8.24
N THR A 219 3.58 -8.28 9.30
CA THR A 219 2.24 -8.86 9.50
C THR A 219 1.16 -7.79 9.43
N LEU A 220 1.33 -6.69 10.17
CA LEU A 220 0.35 -5.61 10.23
C LEU A 220 0.22 -4.87 8.88
N LEU A 221 1.34 -4.62 8.20
CA LEU A 221 1.34 -3.98 6.88
C LEU A 221 0.67 -4.86 5.82
N VAL A 222 0.92 -6.17 5.83
CA VAL A 222 0.28 -7.12 4.91
C VAL A 222 -1.22 -7.22 5.17
N ALA A 223 -1.64 -7.22 6.44
CA ALA A 223 -3.05 -7.25 6.80
C ALA A 223 -3.79 -5.98 6.38
N VAL A 224 -3.17 -4.80 6.52
CA VAL A 224 -3.77 -3.57 5.99
C VAL A 224 -3.75 -3.56 4.47
N LEU A 225 -2.62 -3.89 3.84
CA LEU A 225 -2.47 -3.89 2.38
C LEU A 225 -3.51 -4.78 1.70
N SER A 226 -3.75 -5.99 2.21
CA SER A 226 -4.76 -6.91 1.66
C SER A 226 -6.19 -6.39 1.80
N MET A 227 -6.42 -5.45 2.70
CA MET A 227 -7.71 -4.86 3.04
C MET A 227 -7.88 -3.43 2.48
N LEU A 228 -6.93 -2.92 1.69
CA LEU A 228 -7.08 -1.61 1.03
C LEU A 228 -7.92 -1.70 -0.24
N LYS A 229 -7.63 -2.69 -1.10
CA LYS A 229 -8.31 -3.01 -2.36
C LYS A 229 -8.02 -4.47 -2.75
N ASN A 230 -8.72 -4.99 -3.76
CA ASN A 230 -8.41 -6.29 -4.36
C ASN A 230 -6.96 -6.38 -4.87
N GLU A 231 -6.43 -5.31 -5.46
CA GLU A 231 -5.05 -5.23 -5.94
C GLU A 231 -4.02 -5.31 -4.80
N GLY A 232 -4.38 -4.78 -3.62
CA GLY A 232 -3.57 -4.88 -2.42
C GLY A 232 -3.43 -6.33 -1.95
N ALA A 233 -4.48 -7.14 -2.02
CA ALA A 233 -4.43 -8.57 -1.72
C ALA A 233 -3.51 -9.33 -2.68
N VAL A 234 -3.58 -9.02 -3.98
CA VAL A 234 -2.69 -9.59 -5.01
C VAL A 234 -1.23 -9.22 -4.71
N LEU A 235 -0.95 -7.96 -4.39
CA LEU A 235 0.39 -7.49 -4.01
C LEU A 235 0.89 -8.17 -2.73
N ALA A 236 0.04 -8.33 -1.72
CA ALA A 236 0.38 -9.03 -0.48
C ALA A 236 0.80 -10.49 -0.71
N ALA A 237 0.08 -11.22 -1.57
CA ALA A 237 0.45 -12.58 -1.94
C ALA A 237 1.77 -12.62 -2.74
N LEU A 238 1.88 -11.75 -3.75
CA LEU A 238 3.03 -11.68 -4.64
C LEU A 238 4.32 -11.30 -3.89
N LEU A 239 4.27 -10.26 -3.04
CA LEU A 239 5.42 -9.83 -2.25
C LEU A 239 5.86 -10.92 -1.27
N THR A 240 4.91 -11.66 -0.69
CA THR A 240 5.24 -12.77 0.20
C THR A 240 5.96 -13.87 -0.57
N ALA A 241 5.44 -14.24 -1.75
CA ALA A 241 6.08 -15.23 -2.61
C ALA A 241 7.50 -14.80 -3.03
N VAL A 242 7.69 -13.54 -3.43
CA VAL A 242 9.01 -13.01 -3.80
C VAL A 242 9.98 -13.01 -2.62
N VAL A 243 9.56 -12.55 -1.44
CA VAL A 243 10.40 -12.54 -0.24
C VAL A 243 10.80 -13.95 0.18
N LEU A 244 9.88 -14.92 0.11
CA LEU A 244 10.17 -16.33 0.40
C LEU A 244 11.11 -16.93 -0.65
N GLY A 245 10.87 -16.66 -1.94
CA GLY A 245 11.72 -17.09 -3.05
C GLY A 245 13.14 -16.56 -2.96
N GLU A 246 13.31 -15.28 -2.64
CA GLU A 246 14.61 -14.67 -2.34
C GLU A 246 15.31 -15.34 -1.13
N GLY A 247 14.54 -15.88 -0.18
CA GLY A 247 15.03 -16.69 0.96
C GLY A 247 15.61 -18.01 0.48
N VAL A 248 14.81 -18.75 -0.28
CA VAL A 248 15.21 -20.04 -0.82
C VAL A 248 16.41 -19.91 -1.76
N LEU A 249 16.43 -18.90 -2.63
CA LEU A 249 17.50 -18.72 -3.62
C LEU A 249 18.84 -18.29 -2.98
N ARG A 250 18.82 -17.36 -2.03
CA ARG A 250 20.06 -16.80 -1.44
C ARG A 250 20.53 -17.52 -0.18
N GLU A 251 19.61 -17.91 0.69
CA GLU A 251 19.90 -18.45 2.01
C GLU A 251 19.67 -19.97 2.08
N ARG A 252 19.08 -20.58 1.03
CA ARG A 252 18.72 -22.01 0.99
C ARG A 252 17.81 -22.45 2.14
N ARG A 253 17.06 -21.48 2.70
CA ARG A 253 16.12 -21.67 3.80
C ARG A 253 14.82 -20.97 3.44
N LEU A 254 13.69 -21.61 3.70
CA LEU A 254 12.39 -20.97 3.55
C LEU A 254 12.07 -20.22 4.85
N GLY A 255 11.60 -18.98 4.72
CA GLY A 255 11.28 -18.13 5.87
C GLY A 255 9.94 -18.49 6.50
N TRP A 256 9.82 -19.62 7.22
CA TRP A 256 8.55 -20.10 7.80
C TRP A 256 7.85 -19.05 8.67
N ARG A 257 8.63 -18.24 9.39
CA ARG A 257 8.08 -17.13 10.20
C ARG A 257 7.39 -16.07 9.35
N ILE A 258 7.94 -15.76 8.17
CA ILE A 258 7.34 -14.83 7.19
C ILE A 258 6.09 -15.46 6.58
N LEU A 259 6.14 -16.75 6.24
CA LEU A 259 4.97 -17.47 5.72
C LEU A 259 3.83 -17.48 6.75
N LEU A 260 4.11 -17.85 7.99
CA LEU A 260 3.13 -17.85 9.08
C LEU A 260 2.58 -16.44 9.33
N ALA A 261 3.46 -15.42 9.35
CA ALA A 261 3.06 -14.03 9.47
C ALA A 261 2.12 -13.60 8.36
N ALA A 262 2.41 -13.96 7.09
CA ALA A 262 1.55 -13.65 5.96
C ALA A 262 0.20 -14.38 6.04
N VAL A 263 0.19 -15.67 6.41
CA VAL A 263 -1.06 -16.44 6.59
C VAL A 263 -1.95 -15.78 7.65
N VAL A 264 -1.39 -15.43 8.81
CA VAL A 264 -2.12 -14.74 9.87
C VAL A 264 -2.59 -13.36 9.41
N ALA A 265 -1.74 -12.60 8.72
CA ALA A 265 -2.07 -11.28 8.22
C ALA A 265 -3.23 -11.30 7.20
N LEU A 266 -3.35 -12.37 6.42
CA LEU A 266 -4.39 -12.49 5.41
C LEU A 266 -5.76 -12.87 5.97
N LEU A 267 -5.88 -13.34 7.22
CA LEU A 267 -7.15 -13.80 7.82
C LEU A 267 -8.36 -12.85 7.66
N PRO A 268 -8.22 -11.50 7.77
CA PRO A 268 -9.35 -10.59 7.56
C PRO A 268 -9.94 -10.65 6.15
N LEU A 269 -9.13 -10.96 5.13
CA LEU A 269 -9.55 -10.95 3.74
C LEU A 269 -10.50 -12.12 3.40
N PRO A 270 -10.21 -13.39 3.72
CA PRO A 270 -11.18 -14.47 3.57
C PRO A 270 -12.46 -14.22 4.36
N ALA A 271 -12.36 -13.68 5.58
CA ALA A 271 -13.56 -13.32 6.36
C ALA A 271 -14.45 -12.33 5.61
N TRP A 272 -13.86 -11.27 5.04
CA TRP A 272 -14.57 -10.32 4.18
C TRP A 272 -15.17 -10.99 2.93
N LYS A 273 -14.36 -11.79 2.20
CA LYS A 273 -14.82 -12.44 0.96
C LYS A 273 -15.89 -13.50 1.21
N LEU A 274 -15.91 -14.15 2.37
CA LEU A 274 -17.00 -15.02 2.78
C LEU A 274 -18.30 -14.22 3.00
N ALA A 275 -18.23 -13.05 3.65
CA ALA A 275 -19.40 -12.18 3.80
C ALA A 275 -19.94 -11.69 2.44
N VAL A 276 -19.05 -11.29 1.52
CA VAL A 276 -19.41 -10.93 0.14
C VAL A 276 -20.13 -12.09 -0.57
N GLY A 277 -19.59 -13.31 -0.47
CA GLY A 277 -20.18 -14.49 -1.10
C GLY A 277 -21.53 -14.88 -0.49
N GLN A 278 -21.70 -14.77 0.83
CA GLN A 278 -22.98 -15.00 1.51
C GLN A 278 -24.05 -13.99 1.12
N ALA A 279 -23.65 -12.74 0.85
CA ALA A 279 -24.53 -11.68 0.37
C ALA A 279 -24.87 -11.80 -1.13
N GLY A 280 -24.25 -12.72 -1.87
CA GLY A 280 -24.48 -12.88 -3.31
C GLY A 280 -23.90 -11.74 -4.16
N VAL A 281 -23.00 -10.92 -3.61
CA VAL A 281 -22.38 -9.79 -4.32
C VAL A 281 -21.31 -10.31 -5.29
N GLY A 282 -21.45 -9.95 -6.56
CA GLY A 282 -20.54 -10.37 -7.64
C GLY A 282 -19.27 -9.50 -7.76
N ASN A 283 -18.31 -10.01 -8.54
CA ASN A 283 -17.13 -9.24 -8.99
C ASN A 283 -17.08 -9.25 -10.52
N ASP A 284 -16.90 -8.07 -11.12
CA ASP A 284 -16.94 -7.84 -12.57
C ASP A 284 -15.98 -8.73 -13.38
N LEU A 285 -14.84 -9.11 -12.81
CA LEU A 285 -13.85 -9.98 -13.47
C LEU A 285 -14.18 -11.47 -13.29
N ALA A 286 -14.75 -11.85 -12.15
CA ALA A 286 -15.00 -13.26 -11.81
C ALA A 286 -16.09 -13.90 -12.68
N GLY A 287 -16.99 -13.09 -13.26
CA GLY A 287 -18.04 -13.57 -14.18
C GLY A 287 -17.64 -13.57 -15.67
N SER A 288 -16.42 -13.17 -16.01
CA SER A 288 -16.00 -12.97 -17.41
C SER A 288 -15.31 -14.19 -18.03
N ASP A 289 -15.44 -14.36 -19.36
CA ASP A 289 -14.66 -15.35 -20.13
C ASP A 289 -13.23 -14.86 -20.37
N MET A 290 -12.46 -14.79 -19.28
CA MET A 290 -11.09 -14.29 -19.29
C MET A 290 -10.21 -15.13 -20.24
N LYS A 291 -10.47 -16.44 -20.38
CA LYS A 291 -9.68 -17.30 -21.28
C LYS A 291 -9.85 -16.89 -22.74
N ALA A 292 -11.09 -16.70 -23.20
CA ALA A 292 -11.33 -16.26 -24.57
C ALA A 292 -10.77 -14.86 -24.83
N GLN A 293 -10.93 -13.95 -23.87
CA GLN A 293 -10.42 -12.57 -23.97
C GLN A 293 -8.89 -12.53 -24.07
N LEU A 294 -8.19 -13.33 -23.25
CA LEU A 294 -6.74 -13.47 -23.32
C LEU A 294 -6.29 -13.95 -24.70
N LEU A 295 -6.90 -15.02 -25.22
CA LEU A 295 -6.57 -15.58 -26.53
C LEU A 295 -6.84 -14.60 -27.68
N ALA A 296 -7.94 -13.84 -27.60
CA ALA A 296 -8.32 -12.87 -28.63
C ALA A 296 -7.38 -11.65 -28.69
N ARG A 297 -6.79 -11.27 -27.56
CA ARG A 297 -5.93 -10.07 -27.46
C ARG A 297 -4.44 -10.39 -27.51
N LEU A 298 -4.04 -11.63 -27.22
CA LEU A 298 -2.65 -12.03 -27.26
C LEU A 298 -2.12 -11.99 -28.70
N GLY A 299 -1.21 -11.06 -28.97
CA GLY A 299 -0.58 -10.92 -30.28
C GLY A 299 -1.40 -10.14 -31.31
N SER A 300 -2.56 -9.59 -30.93
CA SER A 300 -3.28 -8.63 -31.77
C SER A 300 -2.68 -7.23 -31.61
N GLU A 301 -2.66 -6.45 -32.71
CA GLU A 301 -2.11 -5.09 -32.71
C GLU A 301 -2.84 -4.16 -31.73
N GLY A 302 -4.15 -4.38 -31.54
CA GLY A 302 -5.00 -3.66 -30.59
C GLY A 302 -4.94 -4.19 -29.14
N GLY A 303 -4.17 -5.24 -28.85
CA GLY A 303 -4.11 -5.88 -27.53
C GLY A 303 -2.79 -5.62 -26.80
N THR A 304 -1.74 -6.36 -27.17
CA THR A 304 -0.46 -6.38 -26.45
C THR A 304 0.25 -5.02 -26.47
N LEU A 305 0.32 -4.37 -27.62
CA LEU A 305 1.15 -3.17 -27.82
C LEU A 305 0.64 -1.96 -27.00
N PRO A 306 -0.67 -1.64 -26.98
CA PRO A 306 -1.21 -0.58 -26.11
C PRO A 306 -0.94 -0.81 -24.63
N ILE A 307 -1.07 -2.06 -24.15
CA ILE A 307 -0.85 -2.41 -22.74
C ILE A 307 0.61 -2.16 -22.37
N VAL A 308 1.56 -2.71 -23.16
CA VAL A 308 3.00 -2.51 -22.94
C VAL A 308 3.36 -1.02 -23.00
N GLY A 309 2.81 -0.29 -23.97
CA GLY A 309 3.02 1.13 -24.14
C GLY A 309 2.65 1.96 -22.91
N ARG A 310 1.47 1.70 -22.33
CA ARG A 310 0.98 2.43 -21.15
C ARG A 310 1.57 1.94 -19.82
N LEU A 311 1.88 0.65 -19.72
CA LEU A 311 2.32 0.02 -18.48
C LEU A 311 3.84 0.11 -18.26
N LEU A 312 4.64 -0.09 -19.32
CA LEU A 312 6.10 -0.24 -19.21
C LEU A 312 6.89 0.89 -19.89
N LEU A 313 6.36 1.47 -20.98
CA LEU A 313 7.07 2.50 -21.75
C LEU A 313 6.80 3.94 -21.27
N ASP A 314 6.01 4.10 -20.22
CA ASP A 314 5.87 5.38 -19.55
C ASP A 314 7.21 5.81 -18.92
N VAL A 315 7.55 7.09 -19.06
CA VAL A 315 8.82 7.64 -18.56
C VAL A 315 9.07 7.36 -17.08
N TRP A 316 8.02 7.35 -16.26
CA TRP A 316 8.14 7.13 -14.82
C TRP A 316 8.45 5.68 -14.47
N VAL A 317 8.14 4.72 -15.34
CA VAL A 317 8.51 3.30 -15.19
C VAL A 317 9.84 3.03 -15.90
N LEU A 318 9.98 3.52 -17.12
CA LEU A 318 11.13 3.27 -17.99
C LEU A 318 12.43 3.84 -17.39
N VAL A 319 12.42 5.06 -16.86
CA VAL A 319 13.63 5.66 -16.29
C VAL A 319 14.18 4.85 -15.10
N PRO A 320 13.38 4.51 -14.07
CA PRO A 320 13.84 3.59 -13.02
C PRO A 320 14.32 2.25 -13.56
N LEU A 321 13.66 1.65 -14.54
CA LEU A 321 14.10 0.39 -15.15
C LEU A 321 15.49 0.52 -15.79
N LEU A 322 15.72 1.57 -16.58
CA LEU A 322 17.01 1.85 -17.22
C LEU A 322 18.11 2.10 -16.17
N VAL A 323 17.79 2.86 -15.11
CA VAL A 323 18.73 3.09 -14.00
C VAL A 323 19.06 1.78 -13.28
N LEU A 324 18.07 0.92 -13.00
CA LEU A 324 18.29 -0.40 -12.40
C LEU A 324 19.11 -1.31 -13.32
N ALA A 325 18.91 -1.24 -14.65
CA ALA A 325 19.71 -1.97 -15.62
C ALA A 325 21.19 -1.55 -15.55
N VAL A 326 21.48 -0.24 -15.40
CA VAL A 326 22.85 0.25 -15.17
C VAL A 326 23.38 -0.17 -13.78
N LEU A 327 22.51 -0.19 -12.76
CA LEU A 327 22.84 -0.55 -11.37
C LEU A 327 22.66 -2.04 -11.05
N TRP A 328 22.59 -2.92 -12.05
CA TRP A 328 22.20 -4.32 -11.85
C TRP A 328 23.06 -5.05 -10.80
N ARG A 329 24.38 -4.79 -10.76
CA ARG A 329 25.28 -5.39 -9.76
C ARG A 329 24.94 -4.95 -8.32
N PRO A 330 24.88 -3.64 -8.00
CA PRO A 330 24.36 -3.17 -6.71
C PRO A 330 22.99 -3.74 -6.35
N VAL A 331 22.04 -3.78 -7.30
CA VAL A 331 20.69 -4.30 -7.07
C VAL A 331 20.75 -5.76 -6.61
N LEU A 332 21.51 -6.60 -7.31
CA LEU A 332 21.69 -8.01 -6.92
C LEU A 332 22.42 -8.20 -5.59
N ARG A 333 23.19 -7.21 -5.12
CA ARG A 333 23.91 -7.25 -3.83
C ARG A 333 23.09 -6.73 -2.65
N VAL A 334 22.02 -5.99 -2.90
CA VAL A 334 21.15 -5.44 -1.86
C VAL A 334 19.82 -6.20 -1.90
N PRO A 335 19.60 -7.18 -0.99
CA PRO A 335 18.42 -8.05 -1.05
C PRO A 335 17.09 -7.30 -1.06
N ALA A 336 16.99 -6.17 -0.34
CA ALA A 336 15.81 -5.33 -0.35
C ALA A 336 15.55 -4.65 -1.71
N ALA A 337 16.61 -4.27 -2.44
CA ALA A 337 16.49 -3.68 -3.77
C ALA A 337 16.10 -4.74 -4.79
N SER A 338 16.69 -5.94 -4.74
CA SER A 338 16.33 -7.03 -5.65
C SER A 338 14.90 -7.51 -5.43
N ALA A 339 14.48 -7.69 -4.17
CA ALA A 339 13.11 -8.07 -3.85
C ALA A 339 12.11 -7.01 -4.34
N ALA A 340 12.36 -5.71 -4.07
CA ALA A 340 11.46 -4.64 -4.53
C ALA A 340 11.34 -4.59 -6.07
N ALA A 341 12.46 -4.71 -6.79
CA ALA A 341 12.44 -4.76 -8.25
C ALA A 341 11.69 -6.00 -8.79
N LEU A 342 11.88 -7.17 -8.17
CA LEU A 342 11.20 -8.40 -8.57
C LEU A 342 9.69 -8.33 -8.30
N VAL A 343 9.26 -7.79 -7.15
CA VAL A 343 7.83 -7.55 -6.88
C VAL A 343 7.24 -6.57 -7.91
N ALA A 344 7.96 -5.49 -8.25
CA ALA A 344 7.48 -4.54 -9.25
C ALA A 344 7.27 -5.19 -10.62
N LEU A 345 8.23 -5.98 -11.09
CA LEU A 345 8.15 -6.67 -12.39
C LEU A 345 7.06 -7.75 -12.39
N ALA A 346 6.96 -8.53 -11.31
CA ALA A 346 5.93 -9.54 -11.19
C ALA A 346 4.53 -8.92 -11.12
N TYR A 347 4.37 -7.78 -10.44
CA TYR A 347 3.09 -7.08 -10.39
C TYR A 347 2.73 -6.44 -11.73
N ALA A 348 3.71 -5.88 -12.44
CA ALA A 348 3.51 -5.42 -13.82
C ALA A 348 3.06 -6.58 -14.73
N ALA A 349 3.62 -7.78 -14.58
CA ALA A 349 3.16 -8.96 -15.31
C ALA A 349 1.69 -9.33 -14.97
N VAL A 350 1.30 -9.23 -13.70
CA VAL A 350 -0.09 -9.44 -13.29
C VAL A 350 -1.02 -8.39 -13.93
N LEU A 351 -0.65 -7.11 -13.88
CA LEU A 351 -1.43 -6.05 -14.51
C LEU A 351 -1.57 -6.25 -16.03
N PHE A 352 -0.48 -6.69 -16.68
CA PHE A 352 -0.52 -7.05 -18.10
C PHE A 352 -1.57 -8.13 -18.37
N LEU A 353 -1.61 -9.21 -17.57
CA LEU A 353 -2.62 -10.26 -17.70
C LEU A 353 -4.03 -9.76 -17.41
N VAL A 354 -4.22 -8.89 -16.41
CA VAL A 354 -5.53 -8.29 -16.09
C VAL A 354 -6.06 -7.45 -17.26
N TYR A 355 -5.22 -6.61 -17.88
CA TYR A 355 -5.64 -5.83 -19.05
C TYR A 355 -5.86 -6.70 -20.29
N LEU A 356 -5.08 -7.76 -20.45
CA LEU A 356 -5.28 -8.69 -21.55
C LEU A 356 -6.58 -9.49 -21.39
N GLY A 357 -6.97 -9.81 -20.16
CA GLY A 357 -8.15 -10.58 -19.80
C GLY A 357 -9.34 -9.75 -19.31
N THR A 358 -9.40 -8.44 -19.59
CA THR A 358 -10.50 -7.58 -19.13
C THR A 358 -11.72 -7.67 -20.08
N PRO A 359 -12.95 -7.79 -19.55
CA PRO A 359 -14.17 -7.81 -20.36
C PRO A 359 -14.52 -6.44 -20.96
N HIS A 360 -13.91 -5.37 -20.46
CA HIS A 360 -14.19 -4.01 -20.92
C HIS A 360 -13.42 -3.66 -22.20
N ASP A 361 -13.86 -2.57 -22.84
CA ASP A 361 -13.07 -1.93 -23.90
C ASP A 361 -11.67 -1.59 -23.37
N LEU A 362 -10.65 -2.05 -24.09
CA LEU A 362 -9.27 -1.97 -23.62
C LEU A 362 -8.76 -0.52 -23.56
N ASP A 363 -9.12 0.29 -24.56
CA ASP A 363 -8.66 1.69 -24.64
C ASP A 363 -9.30 2.53 -23.54
N TRP A 364 -10.61 2.37 -23.29
CA TRP A 364 -11.28 2.93 -22.12
C TRP A 364 -10.62 2.46 -20.82
N HIS A 365 -10.43 1.16 -20.62
CA HIS A 365 -9.89 0.63 -19.37
C HIS A 365 -8.45 1.13 -19.11
N LEU A 366 -7.59 1.15 -20.12
CA LEU A 366 -6.24 1.70 -20.01
C LEU A 366 -6.26 3.20 -19.68
N ARG A 367 -7.11 3.99 -20.36
CA ARG A 367 -7.19 5.45 -20.11
C ARG A 367 -7.69 5.79 -18.72
N THR A 368 -8.54 4.98 -18.13
CA THR A 368 -9.16 5.28 -16.84
C THR A 368 -8.41 4.71 -15.65
N SER A 369 -7.68 3.60 -15.77
CA SER A 369 -7.10 2.91 -14.59
C SER A 369 -5.57 2.81 -14.57
N VAL A 370 -4.88 2.75 -15.73
CA VAL A 370 -3.46 2.34 -15.79
C VAL A 370 -2.52 3.22 -14.96
N ASP A 371 -2.75 4.53 -14.98
CA ASP A 371 -1.92 5.48 -14.26
C ASP A 371 -2.00 5.30 -12.74
N ARG A 372 -3.16 4.84 -12.24
CA ARG A 372 -3.40 4.60 -10.82
C ARG A 372 -2.80 3.27 -10.38
N VAL A 373 -3.15 2.19 -11.07
CA VAL A 373 -2.76 0.82 -10.67
C VAL A 373 -1.28 0.52 -10.92
N ARG A 374 -0.58 1.28 -11.76
CA ARG A 374 0.88 1.14 -11.95
C ARG A 374 1.71 1.83 -10.86
N MET A 375 1.10 2.60 -9.97
CA MET A 375 1.82 3.34 -8.93
C MET A 375 2.67 2.42 -8.02
N PRO A 376 2.19 1.24 -7.58
CA PRO A 376 3.01 0.30 -6.82
C PRO A 376 4.27 -0.15 -7.59
N VAL A 377 4.14 -0.42 -8.90
CA VAL A 377 5.30 -0.77 -9.76
C VAL A 377 6.34 0.34 -9.70
N THR A 378 5.92 1.57 -9.97
CA THR A 378 6.83 2.71 -10.06
C THR A 378 7.50 3.02 -8.73
N LEU A 379 6.75 2.98 -7.62
CA LEU A 379 7.27 3.30 -6.30
C LEU A 379 8.23 2.20 -5.78
N LEU A 380 7.95 0.93 -6.07
CA LEU A 380 8.86 -0.18 -5.78
C LEU A 380 10.17 -0.10 -6.59
N LEU A 381 10.10 0.26 -7.88
CA LEU A 381 11.28 0.49 -8.70
C LEU A 381 12.10 1.68 -8.17
N GLY A 382 11.43 2.80 -7.86
CA GLY A 382 12.08 3.97 -7.27
C GLY A 382 12.76 3.65 -5.94
N PHE A 383 12.10 2.87 -5.07
CA PHE A 383 12.69 2.38 -3.83
C PHE A 383 13.94 1.52 -4.08
N ALA A 384 13.88 0.58 -5.03
CA ALA A 384 15.02 -0.25 -5.42
C ALA A 384 16.20 0.58 -5.93
N VAL A 385 15.93 1.60 -6.76
CA VAL A 385 16.96 2.53 -7.26
C VAL A 385 17.65 3.26 -6.11
N LEU A 386 16.88 3.81 -5.16
CA LEU A 386 17.44 4.54 -4.02
C LEU A 386 18.36 3.67 -3.17
N LEU A 387 17.95 2.43 -2.88
CA LEU A 387 18.77 1.48 -2.12
C LEU A 387 20.04 1.07 -2.87
N ALA A 388 19.95 0.81 -4.18
CA ALA A 388 21.08 0.43 -5.01
C ALA A 388 22.10 1.58 -5.16
N LEU A 389 21.63 2.81 -5.33
CA LEU A 389 22.47 4.01 -5.37
C LEU A 389 23.22 4.21 -4.05
N GLU A 390 22.50 4.15 -2.93
CA GLU A 390 23.10 4.32 -1.61
C GLU A 390 24.20 3.27 -1.34
N HIS A 391 23.96 2.02 -1.71
CA HIS A 391 24.98 0.97 -1.61
C HIS A 391 26.21 1.26 -2.48
N ARG A 392 26.01 1.72 -3.72
CA ARG A 392 27.10 2.07 -4.64
C ARG A 392 27.93 3.23 -4.11
N VAL A 393 27.31 4.25 -3.52
CA VAL A 393 28.05 5.40 -2.99
C VAL A 393 28.79 5.03 -1.70
N ALA A 394 28.15 4.24 -0.81
CA ALA A 394 28.81 3.74 0.39
C ALA A 394 30.04 2.88 0.09
N ALA A 395 30.03 2.13 -1.02
CA ALA A 395 31.18 1.32 -1.46
C ALA A 395 32.36 2.16 -2.00
N LYS A 396 32.14 3.42 -2.41
CA LYS A 396 33.18 4.31 -2.96
C LYS A 396 33.83 5.24 -1.93
N MET A 397 33.22 5.44 -0.77
CA MET A 397 33.85 6.27 0.26
C MET A 397 35.02 5.53 0.93
N PRO A 398 36.19 6.18 1.08
CA PRO A 398 37.28 5.61 1.85
C PRO A 398 36.79 5.35 3.28
N ARG A 399 37.03 4.15 3.79
CA ARG A 399 36.81 3.84 5.21
C ARG A 399 37.83 4.66 6.01
N THR A 400 37.45 5.85 6.45
CA THR A 400 38.18 6.57 7.49
C THR A 400 38.18 5.66 8.72
N ARG A 401 39.35 5.10 9.03
CA ARG A 401 39.58 4.26 10.21
C ARG A 401 39.55 5.10 11.47
#